data_AF-H5TN17-F1
#
_entry.id   AF-H5TN17-F1
#
_cell.length_a   1.000
_cell.length_b   1.000
_cell.length_c   1.000
_cell.angle_alpha   90.00
_cell.angle_beta   90.00
_cell.angle_gamma   90.00
#
_symmetry.space_group_name_H-M   'P 1'
#
loop_
_entity.id
_entity.type
_entity.pdbx_description
1 polymer ?
#
loop_
_entity_poly.entity_id
_entity_poly.type
_entity_poly.pdbx_seq_one_letter_code
_entity_poly.pdbx_strand_id
1 'polypeptide(L)'
;MGSSLEGPAGLLGFRPIAGLRTSDGRRVIDGALYRSATPQFVAAADARHFVERTGLRQIVDLRLDYEAAAEGSGGFSATEVAILNIPFAIRAPVAEGSAVAPMPGADPLVATYLGYLGACDAFRALIDALLDRDGLPAMVHCTMGKDRTGVAVAMVLDSIGVLRRDICRNYAQRSEDIPAMMGRLREMASYGDAVDVYPPEAMQMDPATVLRFLAWMDLRHNGTRQWLASVGVDATRLLQLENTLLEDDMTTASTQILRSVVLPATPDEVWAVVGDTGGVHRWIPGIDSSSVDGEVRTAIFDDGSPAHERIVEHDDARRTYTYSYLDGPIPLDAYESTITVGPELDGDGALFVWNATLSATPEVVTAVEGLYDAGIARLQEIFR
;
A
#
# COMPACT_ATOMS: atom_id res chain seq x y z
N MET A 1 6.26 -24.66 -10.10
CA MET A 1 7.43 -23.76 -10.05
C MET A 1 7.28 -22.76 -11.18
N GLY A 2 6.48 -21.71 -10.98
CA GLY A 2 6.30 -20.67 -12.00
C GLY A 2 7.51 -19.74 -11.95
N SER A 3 8.22 -19.56 -13.07
CA SER A 3 9.26 -18.53 -13.15
C SER A 3 8.61 -17.18 -12.93
N SER A 4 9.07 -16.42 -11.92
CA SER A 4 8.63 -15.04 -11.72
C SER A 4 8.87 -14.25 -13.00
N LEU A 5 7.82 -13.64 -13.56
CA LEU A 5 7.96 -12.79 -14.73
C LEU A 5 8.88 -11.62 -14.40
N GLU A 6 10.03 -11.53 -15.06
CA GLU A 6 10.98 -10.44 -14.92
C GLU A 6 10.75 -9.35 -15.98
N GLY A 7 11.00 -8.10 -15.61
CA GLY A 7 10.93 -6.96 -16.52
C GLY A 7 12.11 -6.95 -17.51
N PRO A 8 11.97 -6.27 -18.67
CA PRO A 8 13.10 -6.07 -19.56
C PRO A 8 14.19 -5.22 -18.87
N ALA A 9 15.43 -5.36 -19.33
CA ALA A 9 16.52 -4.54 -18.85
C ALA A 9 16.17 -3.04 -18.95
N GLY A 10 16.46 -2.29 -17.89
CA GLY A 10 16.10 -0.87 -17.81
C GLY A 10 14.75 -0.59 -17.14
N LEU A 11 13.83 -1.55 -17.06
CA LEU A 11 12.52 -1.37 -16.41
C LEU A 11 12.58 -1.70 -14.91
N LEU A 12 13.14 -0.77 -14.13
CA LEU A 12 13.27 -0.92 -12.69
C LEU A 12 11.90 -0.99 -11.99
N GLY A 13 11.85 -1.63 -10.81
CA GLY A 13 10.65 -1.73 -9.99
C GLY A 13 9.54 -2.58 -10.60
N PHE A 14 9.77 -3.18 -11.77
CA PHE A 14 8.78 -3.98 -12.47
C PHE A 14 8.36 -5.17 -11.62
N ARG A 15 7.04 -5.37 -11.54
CA ARG A 15 6.43 -6.56 -10.98
C ARG A 15 4.98 -6.73 -11.45
N PRO A 16 4.53 -7.98 -11.62
CA PRO A 16 3.11 -8.29 -11.69
C PRO A 16 2.38 -7.92 -10.40
N ILE A 17 1.12 -7.52 -10.54
CA ILE A 17 0.16 -7.46 -9.45
C ILE A 17 -0.63 -8.76 -9.56
N ALA A 18 -0.14 -9.77 -8.85
CA ALA A 18 -0.55 -11.17 -9.01
C ALA A 18 -0.69 -11.83 -7.64
N GLY A 19 -1.61 -12.79 -7.53
CA GLY A 19 -1.84 -13.57 -6.31
C GLY A 19 -2.29 -12.80 -5.07
N LEU A 20 -2.71 -11.53 -5.21
CA LEU A 20 -3.23 -10.73 -4.09
C LEU A 20 -4.69 -11.11 -3.84
N ARG A 21 -5.05 -11.37 -2.58
CA ARG A 21 -6.32 -11.98 -2.20
C ARG A 21 -7.31 -10.96 -1.69
N THR A 22 -8.59 -11.23 -1.90
CA THR A 22 -9.70 -10.49 -1.29
C THR A 22 -10.23 -11.21 -0.06
N SER A 23 -11.00 -10.49 0.77
CA SER A 23 -11.66 -11.09 1.93
C SER A 23 -12.81 -12.04 1.59
N ASP A 24 -13.30 -12.01 0.35
CA ASP A 24 -14.42 -12.82 -0.11
C ASP A 24 -14.02 -14.05 -0.95
N GLY A 25 -12.74 -14.45 -0.88
CA GLY A 25 -12.27 -15.68 -1.52
C GLY A 25 -11.98 -15.55 -3.01
N ARG A 26 -11.70 -14.34 -3.49
CA ARG A 26 -11.19 -14.07 -4.84
C ARG A 26 -9.72 -13.65 -4.78
N ARG A 27 -9.07 -13.62 -5.94
CA ARG A 27 -7.70 -13.10 -6.09
C ARG A 27 -7.56 -12.32 -7.38
N VAL A 28 -6.56 -11.44 -7.44
CA VAL A 28 -6.20 -10.73 -8.66
C VAL A 28 -5.75 -11.73 -9.74
N ILE A 29 -6.30 -11.60 -10.94
CA ILE A 29 -5.97 -12.41 -12.12
C ILE A 29 -4.50 -12.21 -12.48
N ASP A 30 -3.76 -13.31 -12.52
CA ASP A 30 -2.35 -13.29 -12.89
C ASP A 30 -2.16 -12.77 -14.32
N GLY A 31 -1.26 -11.81 -14.47
CA GLY A 31 -0.92 -11.21 -15.76
C GLY A 31 -1.93 -10.17 -16.28
N ALA A 32 -2.98 -9.82 -15.52
CA ALA A 32 -3.89 -8.74 -15.89
C ALA A 32 -3.27 -7.35 -15.68
N LEU A 33 -2.54 -7.15 -14.58
CA LEU A 33 -2.02 -5.85 -14.19
C LEU A 33 -0.55 -5.91 -13.77
N TYR A 34 0.23 -4.94 -14.21
CA TYR A 34 1.64 -4.76 -13.87
C TYR A 34 1.89 -3.35 -13.34
N ARG A 35 2.97 -3.19 -12.58
CA ARG A 35 3.48 -1.87 -12.20
C ARG A 35 5.00 -1.80 -12.36
N SER A 36 5.52 -0.60 -12.58
CA SER A 36 6.95 -0.35 -12.77
C SER A 36 7.32 1.12 -12.53
N ALA A 37 8.63 1.40 -12.53
CA ALA A 37 9.16 2.73 -12.80
C ALA A 37 9.10 3.06 -14.30
N THR A 38 9.59 4.24 -14.67
CA THR A 38 9.57 4.73 -16.05
C THR A 38 10.18 3.74 -17.05
N PRO A 39 9.50 3.48 -18.19
CA PRO A 39 10.01 2.61 -19.24
C PRO A 39 11.02 3.29 -20.18
N GLN A 40 11.36 4.56 -19.96
CA GLN A 40 12.21 5.34 -20.89
C GLN A 40 13.58 4.71 -21.17
N PHE A 41 14.08 3.87 -20.25
CA PHE A 41 15.39 3.22 -20.36
C PHE A 41 15.35 1.84 -21.03
N VAL A 42 14.18 1.39 -21.50
CA VAL A 42 14.02 0.10 -22.15
C VAL A 42 14.34 0.22 -23.64
N ALA A 43 15.16 -0.69 -24.18
CA ALA A 43 15.46 -0.70 -25.61
C ALA A 43 14.28 -1.24 -26.44
N ALA A 44 14.15 -0.81 -27.69
CA ALA A 44 13.03 -1.18 -28.56
C ALA A 44 12.92 -2.70 -28.86
N ALA A 45 14.05 -3.42 -28.88
CA ALA A 45 14.03 -4.88 -29.02
C ALA A 45 13.46 -5.57 -27.77
N ASP A 46 13.88 -5.12 -26.58
CA ASP A 46 13.42 -5.67 -25.30
C ASP A 46 11.94 -5.34 -25.04
N ALA A 47 11.50 -4.13 -25.40
CA ALA A 47 10.10 -3.74 -25.33
C ALA A 47 9.23 -4.63 -26.22
N ARG A 48 9.60 -4.86 -27.49
CA ARG A 48 8.86 -5.76 -28.39
C ARG A 48 8.78 -7.18 -27.83
N HIS A 49 9.92 -7.73 -27.38
CA HIS A 49 9.94 -9.07 -26.79
C HIS A 49 9.07 -9.16 -25.53
N PHE A 50 9.10 -8.13 -24.69
CA PHE A 50 8.26 -8.07 -23.50
C PHE A 50 6.76 -8.06 -23.85
N VAL A 51 6.37 -7.27 -24.87
CA VAL A 51 4.97 -7.22 -25.36
C VAL A 51 4.54 -8.55 -25.95
N GLU A 52 5.37 -9.20 -26.77
CA GLU A 52 5.10 -10.53 -27.33
C GLU A 52 4.89 -11.58 -26.24
N ARG A 53 5.70 -11.53 -25.18
CA ARG A 53 5.66 -12.50 -24.07
C ARG A 53 4.48 -12.30 -23.12
N THR A 54 4.11 -11.06 -22.86
CA THR A 54 3.07 -10.72 -21.87
C THR A 54 1.71 -10.44 -22.47
N GLY A 55 1.67 -10.17 -23.77
CA GLY A 55 0.47 -9.66 -24.44
C GLY A 55 0.09 -8.25 -24.00
N LEU A 56 0.98 -7.48 -23.37
CA LEU A 56 0.70 -6.12 -22.88
C LEU A 56 -0.07 -5.29 -23.93
N ARG A 57 -1.20 -4.72 -23.54
CA ARG A 57 -2.07 -3.94 -24.41
C ARG A 57 -1.92 -2.44 -24.22
N GLN A 58 -1.75 -2.02 -22.97
CA GLN A 58 -1.59 -0.62 -22.66
C GLN A 58 -0.57 -0.33 -21.56
N ILE A 59 -0.06 0.91 -21.57
CA ILE A 59 0.74 1.54 -20.54
C ILE A 59 -0.01 2.77 -20.06
N VAL A 60 -0.31 2.80 -18.77
CA VAL A 60 -0.89 3.98 -18.11
C VAL A 60 0.26 4.76 -17.46
N ASP A 61 0.59 5.91 -18.05
CA ASP A 61 1.66 6.81 -17.62
C ASP A 61 1.10 7.92 -16.73
N LEU A 62 1.39 7.83 -15.43
CA LEU A 62 0.90 8.77 -14.41
C LEU A 62 1.77 10.03 -14.27
N ARG A 63 2.84 10.16 -15.08
CA ARG A 63 3.70 11.34 -15.07
C ARG A 63 2.97 12.59 -15.54
N LEU A 64 3.46 13.76 -15.17
CA LEU A 64 2.94 15.02 -15.67
C LEU A 64 3.20 15.14 -17.17
N ASP A 65 2.38 15.92 -17.88
CA ASP A 65 2.47 16.01 -19.35
C ASP A 65 3.88 16.39 -19.84
N TYR A 66 4.54 17.34 -19.15
CA TYR A 66 5.90 17.75 -19.49
C TYR A 66 6.97 16.72 -19.12
N GLU A 67 6.77 15.92 -18.06
CA GLU A 67 7.65 14.79 -17.73
C GLU A 67 7.56 13.73 -18.83
N ALA A 68 6.34 13.36 -19.21
CA ALA A 68 6.11 12.37 -20.25
C ALA A 68 6.68 12.84 -21.61
N ALA A 69 6.49 14.12 -21.95
CA ALA A 69 7.03 14.71 -23.17
C ALA A 69 8.56 14.80 -23.20
N ALA A 70 9.19 15.16 -22.07
CA ALA A 70 10.64 15.32 -21.99
C ALA A 70 11.37 13.98 -21.97
N GLU A 71 10.83 12.99 -21.24
CA GLU A 71 11.53 11.75 -20.95
C GLU A 71 11.11 10.59 -21.88
N GLY A 72 9.90 10.65 -22.45
CA GLY A 72 9.35 9.64 -23.36
C GLY A 72 9.08 8.29 -22.69
N SER A 73 8.75 7.28 -23.52
CA SER A 73 8.41 5.91 -23.08
C SER A 73 9.40 4.85 -23.57
N GLY A 74 10.57 5.29 -24.05
CA GLY A 74 11.66 4.43 -24.51
C GLY A 74 11.23 3.52 -25.65
N GLY A 75 11.67 2.26 -25.61
CA GLY A 75 11.39 1.26 -26.63
C GLY A 75 9.91 0.95 -26.86
N PHE A 76 9.03 1.26 -25.90
CA PHE A 76 7.59 1.04 -26.04
C PHE A 76 6.93 2.00 -27.04
N SER A 77 7.55 3.16 -27.33
CA SER A 77 7.07 4.05 -28.40
C SER A 77 7.17 3.43 -29.80
N ALA A 78 7.88 2.31 -29.96
CA ALA A 78 8.03 1.57 -31.21
C ALA A 78 7.22 0.25 -31.22
N THR A 79 6.24 0.10 -30.33
CA THR A 79 5.34 -1.05 -30.28
C THR A 79 3.89 -0.62 -30.53
N GLU A 80 2.99 -1.60 -30.69
CA GLU A 80 1.55 -1.36 -30.85
C GLU A 80 0.83 -1.11 -29.52
N VAL A 81 1.56 -1.02 -28.40
CA VAL A 81 0.98 -0.82 -27.08
C VAL A 81 0.44 0.59 -26.96
N ALA A 82 -0.81 0.73 -26.54
CA ALA A 82 -1.41 2.03 -26.28
C ALA A 82 -0.72 2.69 -25.07
N ILE A 83 -0.22 3.92 -25.24
CA ILE A 83 0.38 4.69 -24.13
C ILE A 83 -0.59 5.82 -23.77
N LEU A 84 -1.19 5.72 -22.59
CA LEU A 84 -2.16 6.68 -22.07
C LEU A 84 -1.50 7.52 -20.99
N ASN A 85 -1.27 8.81 -21.26
CA ASN A 85 -0.79 9.73 -20.23
C ASN A 85 -1.98 10.25 -19.41
N ILE A 86 -2.02 9.86 -18.13
CA ILE A 86 -3.06 10.20 -17.16
C ILE A 86 -2.37 10.89 -15.97
N PRO A 87 -2.08 12.20 -16.07
CA PRO A 87 -1.19 12.88 -15.13
C PRO A 87 -1.78 12.97 -13.72
N PHE A 88 -1.04 12.48 -12.72
CA PHE A 88 -1.37 12.66 -11.30
C PHE A 88 -0.75 13.98 -10.79
N ALA A 89 -1.42 15.09 -11.09
CA ALA A 89 -0.95 16.45 -10.84
C ALA A 89 -1.63 17.12 -9.64
N ILE A 90 -0.90 17.30 -8.54
CA ILE A 90 -1.49 17.83 -7.28
C ILE A 90 -0.62 18.85 -6.55
N ARG A 91 0.66 18.97 -6.90
CA ARG A 91 1.62 19.81 -6.17
C ARG A 91 2.28 20.81 -7.10
N ALA A 92 2.49 22.01 -6.58
CA ALA A 92 3.30 23.01 -7.25
C ALA A 92 4.76 22.51 -7.28
N PRO A 93 5.38 22.46 -8.46
CA PRO A 93 6.79 22.10 -8.55
C PRO A 93 7.69 23.20 -8.01
N VAL A 94 8.94 22.86 -7.70
CA VAL A 94 9.94 23.82 -7.21
C VAL A 94 10.34 24.87 -8.26
N ALA A 95 10.11 24.57 -9.54
CA ALA A 95 10.33 25.50 -10.65
C ALA A 95 9.47 25.09 -11.86
N GLU A 96 9.29 26.00 -12.82
CA GLU A 96 8.67 25.70 -14.11
C GLU A 96 9.46 24.59 -14.84
N GLY A 97 8.75 23.59 -15.37
CA GLY A 97 9.35 22.44 -16.05
C GLY A 97 9.98 21.38 -15.15
N SER A 98 10.05 21.60 -13.83
CA SER A 98 10.50 20.59 -12.85
C SER A 98 9.34 19.74 -12.37
N ALA A 99 9.53 18.43 -12.27
CA ALA A 99 8.62 17.44 -11.69
C ALA A 99 8.77 17.29 -10.18
N VAL A 100 9.76 17.97 -9.59
CA VAL A 100 10.04 17.89 -8.17
C VAL A 100 9.13 18.84 -7.42
N ALA A 101 8.42 18.31 -6.43
CA ALA A 101 7.64 19.09 -5.49
C ALA A 101 8.09 18.78 -4.05
N PRO A 102 8.20 19.78 -3.16
CA PRO A 102 8.56 19.56 -1.76
C PRO A 102 7.58 18.60 -1.07
N MET A 103 8.08 17.84 -0.10
CA MET A 103 7.28 16.97 0.77
C MET A 103 7.44 17.45 2.23
N PRO A 104 6.69 18.48 2.65
CA PRO A 104 6.78 19.01 4.02
C PRO A 104 5.97 18.18 5.01
N GLY A 105 6.14 18.49 6.30
CA GLY A 105 5.33 17.93 7.38
C GLY A 105 6.00 16.79 8.12
N ALA A 106 5.35 16.34 9.21
CA ALA A 106 5.85 15.29 10.07
C ALA A 106 5.78 13.88 9.44
N ASP A 107 4.90 13.70 8.45
CA ASP A 107 4.78 12.47 7.66
C ASP A 107 4.66 12.81 6.16
N PRO A 108 5.80 13.14 5.54
CA PRO A 108 5.84 13.72 4.22
C PRO A 108 5.25 12.80 3.14
N LEU A 109 5.38 11.48 3.28
CA LEU A 109 4.86 10.52 2.31
C LEU A 109 3.34 10.41 2.40
N VAL A 110 2.76 10.18 3.58
CA VAL A 110 1.29 10.05 3.70
C VAL A 110 0.59 11.35 3.35
N ALA A 111 1.14 12.49 3.78
CA ALA A 111 0.61 13.80 3.38
C ALA A 111 0.64 13.97 1.85
N THR A 112 1.73 13.57 1.19
CA THR A 112 1.81 13.55 -0.28
C THR A 112 0.79 12.60 -0.90
N TYR A 113 0.58 11.42 -0.31
CA TYR A 113 -0.33 10.40 -0.84
C TYR A 113 -1.78 10.84 -0.78
N LEU A 114 -2.19 11.47 0.32
CA LEU A 114 -3.51 12.08 0.45
C LEU A 114 -3.67 13.29 -0.47
N GLY A 115 -2.58 14.01 -0.73
CA GLY A 115 -2.56 15.04 -1.77
C GLY A 115 -3.00 14.49 -3.13
N TYR A 116 -2.65 13.24 -3.49
CA TYR A 116 -2.95 12.67 -4.81
C TYR A 116 -4.46 12.49 -5.02
N LEU A 117 -5.26 12.44 -3.95
CA LEU A 117 -6.72 12.45 -4.03
C LEU A 117 -7.25 13.70 -4.74
N GLY A 118 -6.51 14.80 -4.80
CA GLY A 118 -6.89 15.96 -5.62
C GLY A 118 -6.99 15.66 -7.11
N ALA A 119 -6.35 14.60 -7.61
CA ALA A 119 -6.35 14.19 -9.02
C ALA A 119 -7.60 13.38 -9.40
N CYS A 120 -8.79 13.87 -9.06
CA CYS A 120 -10.06 13.16 -9.26
C CYS A 120 -10.27 12.66 -10.69
N ASP A 121 -9.97 13.49 -11.69
CA ASP A 121 -10.11 13.13 -13.11
C ASP A 121 -9.12 12.03 -13.53
N ALA A 122 -7.92 12.04 -12.95
CA ALA A 122 -6.92 11.01 -13.21
C ALA A 122 -7.35 9.65 -12.66
N PHE A 123 -8.01 9.61 -11.50
CA PHE A 123 -8.61 8.37 -10.98
C PHE A 123 -9.75 7.87 -11.86
N ARG A 124 -10.65 8.74 -12.32
CA ARG A 124 -11.71 8.35 -13.27
C ARG A 124 -11.11 7.73 -14.54
N ALA A 125 -10.16 8.42 -15.14
CA ALA A 125 -9.49 7.99 -16.37
C ALA A 125 -8.70 6.69 -16.18
N LEU A 126 -8.05 6.48 -15.04
CA LEU A 126 -7.40 5.21 -14.71
C LEU A 126 -8.42 4.06 -14.67
N ILE A 127 -9.56 4.26 -14.02
CA ILE A 127 -10.62 3.23 -13.96
C ILE A 127 -11.22 3.00 -15.36
N ASP A 128 -11.44 4.06 -16.16
CA ASP A 128 -11.86 3.93 -17.56
C ASP A 128 -10.87 3.08 -18.38
N ALA A 129 -9.57 3.35 -18.25
CA ALA A 129 -8.53 2.61 -18.96
C ALA A 129 -8.51 1.13 -18.56
N LEU A 130 -8.67 0.81 -17.27
CA LEU A 130 -8.69 -0.58 -16.80
C LEU A 130 -9.98 -1.33 -17.18
N LEU A 131 -11.08 -0.62 -17.39
CA LEU A 131 -12.36 -1.19 -17.85
C LEU A 131 -12.48 -1.27 -19.37
N ASP A 132 -11.52 -0.72 -20.12
CA ASP A 132 -11.53 -0.82 -21.56
C ASP A 132 -11.41 -2.29 -22.01
N ARG A 133 -12.21 -2.67 -23.01
CA ARG A 133 -12.36 -4.08 -23.43
C ARG A 133 -11.05 -4.70 -23.90
N ASP A 134 -10.19 -3.89 -24.52
CA ASP A 134 -8.89 -4.29 -25.04
C ASP A 134 -7.75 -3.70 -24.20
N GLY A 135 -8.06 -3.17 -23.00
CA GLY A 135 -7.11 -2.49 -22.13
C GLY A 135 -6.20 -3.41 -21.31
N LEU A 136 -6.52 -4.70 -21.15
CA LEU A 136 -5.72 -5.63 -20.35
C LEU A 136 -5.00 -6.66 -21.22
N PRO A 137 -3.75 -7.04 -20.90
CA PRO A 137 -2.96 -6.61 -19.75
C PRO A 137 -2.47 -5.15 -19.77
N ALA A 138 -2.46 -4.49 -18.61
CA ALA A 138 -2.02 -3.10 -18.46
C ALA A 138 -0.80 -2.97 -17.55
N MET A 139 0.07 -1.99 -17.83
CA MET A 139 1.17 -1.60 -16.95
C MET A 139 0.96 -0.16 -16.47
N VAL A 140 0.87 0.05 -15.16
CA VAL A 140 0.74 1.38 -14.55
C VAL A 140 2.10 1.84 -14.03
N HIS A 141 2.54 3.03 -14.43
CA HIS A 141 3.82 3.57 -13.96
C HIS A 141 3.77 5.07 -13.69
N CYS A 142 4.80 5.54 -13.01
CA CYS A 142 5.18 6.95 -12.97
C CYS A 142 6.69 7.00 -13.18
N THR A 143 7.39 8.00 -12.66
CA THR A 143 8.86 8.06 -12.79
C THR A 143 9.54 6.96 -12.00
N MET A 144 9.22 6.81 -10.71
CA MET A 144 9.82 5.83 -9.80
C MET A 144 8.98 4.56 -9.62
N GLY A 145 7.71 4.58 -10.05
CA GLY A 145 6.77 3.48 -9.77
C GLY A 145 6.39 3.34 -8.29
N LYS A 146 6.76 4.32 -7.46
CA LYS A 146 6.59 4.33 -6.00
C LYS A 146 5.37 5.13 -5.56
N ASP A 147 5.40 6.45 -5.67
CA ASP A 147 4.40 7.33 -5.04
C ASP A 147 3.07 7.37 -5.82
N ARG A 148 3.04 8.04 -6.99
CA ARG A 148 1.84 8.12 -7.86
C ARG A 148 1.29 6.74 -8.20
N THR A 149 2.15 5.85 -8.67
CA THR A 149 1.78 4.46 -8.97
C THR A 149 1.36 3.69 -7.73
N GLY A 150 2.01 3.90 -6.58
CA GLY A 150 1.64 3.24 -5.34
C GLY A 150 0.26 3.61 -4.88
N VAL A 151 -0.08 4.90 -4.87
CA VAL A 151 -1.42 5.38 -4.52
C VAL A 151 -2.45 4.89 -5.53
N ALA A 152 -2.22 5.09 -6.83
CA ALA A 152 -3.14 4.64 -7.87
C ALA A 152 -3.45 3.14 -7.77
N VAL A 153 -2.41 2.31 -7.64
CA VAL A 153 -2.55 0.86 -7.50
C VAL A 153 -3.21 0.48 -6.18
N ALA A 154 -2.81 1.09 -5.06
CA ALA A 154 -3.39 0.79 -3.76
C ALA A 154 -4.89 1.10 -3.72
N MET A 155 -5.32 2.21 -4.34
CA MET A 155 -6.74 2.56 -4.42
C MET A 155 -7.53 1.63 -5.33
N VAL A 156 -6.96 1.22 -6.48
CA VAL A 156 -7.59 0.18 -7.33
C VAL A 156 -7.79 -1.10 -6.54
N LEU A 157 -6.75 -1.60 -5.86
CA LEU A 157 -6.78 -2.86 -5.11
C LEU A 157 -7.70 -2.83 -3.89
N ASP A 158 -7.65 -1.75 -3.09
CA ASP A 158 -8.52 -1.57 -1.92
C ASP A 158 -10.00 -1.45 -2.36
N SER A 159 -10.27 -0.83 -3.52
CA SER A 159 -11.63 -0.68 -4.05
C SER A 159 -12.30 -2.00 -4.44
N ILE A 160 -11.50 -2.99 -4.86
CA ILE A 160 -11.95 -4.34 -5.21
C ILE A 160 -11.80 -5.35 -4.06
N GLY A 161 -11.48 -4.87 -2.85
CA GLY A 161 -11.49 -5.68 -1.63
C GLY A 161 -10.25 -6.52 -1.38
N VAL A 162 -9.12 -6.21 -2.03
CA VAL A 162 -7.83 -6.88 -1.75
C VAL A 162 -7.38 -6.55 -0.32
N LEU A 163 -6.87 -7.55 0.40
CA LEU A 163 -6.38 -7.40 1.76
C LEU A 163 -5.26 -6.36 1.81
N ARG A 164 -5.36 -5.39 2.72
CA ARG A 164 -4.41 -4.28 2.85
C ARG A 164 -3.00 -4.76 3.18
N ARG A 165 -2.86 -5.87 3.91
CA ARG A 165 -1.56 -6.54 4.11
C ARG A 165 -0.90 -6.84 2.76
N ASP A 166 -1.66 -7.41 1.82
CA ASP A 166 -1.16 -7.81 0.50
C ASP A 166 -0.90 -6.58 -0.39
N ILE A 167 -1.73 -5.53 -0.30
CA ILE A 167 -1.49 -4.23 -0.95
C ILE A 167 -0.18 -3.61 -0.46
N CYS A 168 0.02 -3.56 0.86
CA CYS A 168 1.20 -2.95 1.48
C CYS A 168 2.49 -3.73 1.15
N ARG A 169 2.41 -5.07 1.15
CA ARG A 169 3.52 -5.93 0.70
C ARG A 169 3.83 -5.73 -0.78
N ASN A 170 2.81 -5.70 -1.65
CA ASN A 170 3.03 -5.41 -3.07
C ASN A 170 3.67 -4.03 -3.27
N TYR A 171 3.26 -3.02 -2.51
CA TYR A 171 3.88 -1.70 -2.55
C TYR A 171 5.37 -1.74 -2.20
N ALA A 172 5.76 -2.47 -1.14
CA ALA A 172 7.13 -2.52 -0.64
C ALA A 172 8.11 -3.41 -1.43
N GLN A 173 7.61 -4.25 -2.35
CA GLN A 173 8.45 -5.06 -3.23
C GLN A 173 9.31 -4.19 -4.17
N ARG A 174 10.55 -4.63 -4.41
CA ARG A 174 11.56 -3.93 -5.23
C ARG A 174 12.14 -2.68 -4.55
N SER A 175 12.16 -2.63 -3.22
CA SER A 175 12.79 -1.53 -2.48
C SER A 175 14.31 -1.47 -2.72
N GLU A 176 14.92 -2.60 -3.10
CA GLU A 176 16.32 -2.70 -3.52
C GLU A 176 16.66 -1.88 -4.77
N ASP A 177 15.68 -1.54 -5.62
CA ASP A 177 15.89 -0.74 -6.83
C ASP A 177 15.95 0.76 -6.56
N ILE A 178 15.50 1.23 -5.38
CA ILE A 178 15.39 2.66 -5.06
C ILE A 178 16.71 3.42 -5.29
N PRO A 179 17.89 2.96 -4.83
CA PRO A 179 19.14 3.66 -5.08
C PRO A 179 19.44 3.86 -6.57
N ALA A 180 19.19 2.84 -7.40
CA ALA A 180 19.42 2.91 -8.84
C ALA A 180 18.43 3.87 -9.52
N MET A 181 17.15 3.83 -9.12
CA MET A 181 16.14 4.73 -9.63
C MET A 181 16.43 6.19 -9.26
N MET A 182 16.88 6.47 -8.03
CA MET A 182 17.27 7.81 -7.58
C MET A 182 18.49 8.35 -8.33
N GLY A 183 19.47 7.48 -8.62
CA GLY A 183 20.60 7.84 -9.49
C GLY A 183 20.13 8.34 -10.86
N ARG A 184 19.13 7.66 -11.46
CA ARG A 184 18.55 8.06 -12.74
C ARG A 184 17.75 9.36 -12.68
N LEU A 185 17.04 9.66 -11.58
CA LEU A 185 16.30 10.92 -11.48
C LEU A 185 17.21 12.14 -11.66
N ARG A 186 18.43 12.09 -11.11
CA ARG A 186 19.40 13.19 -11.24
C ARG A 186 19.84 13.44 -12.68
N GLU A 187 19.74 12.43 -13.54
CA GLU A 187 20.11 12.52 -14.96
C GLU A 187 18.94 12.98 -15.86
N MET A 188 17.72 13.03 -15.32
CA MET A 188 16.51 13.38 -16.07
C MET A 188 16.31 14.90 -16.15
N ALA A 189 15.87 15.39 -17.32
CA ALA A 189 15.64 16.81 -17.56
C ALA A 189 14.55 17.39 -16.64
N SER A 190 13.53 16.58 -16.34
CA SER A 190 12.40 17.00 -15.51
C SER A 190 12.72 16.98 -14.00
N TYR A 191 13.89 16.49 -13.58
CA TYR A 191 14.23 16.30 -12.17
C TYR A 191 15.55 16.97 -11.82
N GLY A 192 16.67 16.47 -12.34
CA GLY A 192 18.01 17.02 -12.09
C GLY A 192 18.36 17.13 -10.60
N ASP A 193 19.14 18.14 -10.26
CA ASP A 193 19.58 18.41 -8.87
C ASP A 193 18.43 18.82 -7.94
N ALA A 194 17.25 19.13 -8.47
CA ALA A 194 16.11 19.52 -7.64
C ALA A 194 15.67 18.41 -6.69
N VAL A 195 16.00 17.13 -6.98
CA VAL A 195 15.67 16.00 -6.10
C VAL A 195 16.29 16.10 -4.70
N ASP A 196 17.30 16.94 -4.50
CA ASP A 196 17.93 17.15 -3.20
C ASP A 196 17.00 17.86 -2.18
N VAL A 197 15.84 18.38 -2.62
CA VAL A 197 14.81 18.90 -1.70
C VAL A 197 14.01 17.78 -1.01
N TYR A 198 14.11 16.54 -1.49
CA TYR A 198 13.34 15.45 -0.93
C TYR A 198 13.88 15.03 0.44
N PRO A 199 13.00 14.77 1.41
CA PRO A 199 13.42 14.31 2.73
C PRO A 199 13.89 12.84 2.66
N PRO A 200 14.66 12.34 3.63
CA PRO A 200 15.17 10.96 3.63
C PRO A 200 14.07 9.89 3.45
N GLU A 201 12.87 10.14 3.94
CA GLU A 201 11.68 9.30 3.80
C GLU A 201 11.30 9.07 2.33
N ALA A 202 11.61 10.00 1.43
CA ALA A 202 11.41 9.81 -0.01
C ALA A 202 12.21 8.62 -0.57
N MET A 203 13.26 8.17 0.13
CA MET A 203 14.05 6.99 -0.22
C MET A 203 13.47 5.68 0.33
N GLN A 204 12.34 5.72 1.07
CA GLN A 204 11.78 4.56 1.74
C GLN A 204 10.55 4.03 1.00
N MET A 205 10.35 2.71 1.02
CA MET A 205 9.17 2.07 0.44
C MET A 205 8.54 1.11 1.46
N ASP A 206 8.18 1.66 2.61
CA ASP A 206 7.69 0.90 3.76
C ASP A 206 6.20 0.51 3.63
N PRO A 207 5.82 -0.77 3.87
CA PRO A 207 4.42 -1.21 3.92
C PRO A 207 3.51 -0.33 4.80
N ALA A 208 3.99 0.07 5.98
CA ALA A 208 3.25 0.86 6.96
C ALA A 208 2.85 2.25 6.42
N THR A 209 3.56 2.79 5.44
CA THR A 209 3.17 4.06 4.79
C THR A 209 1.84 3.93 4.06
N VAL A 210 1.67 2.86 3.27
CA VAL A 210 0.40 2.62 2.56
C VAL A 210 -0.70 2.21 3.54
N LEU A 211 -0.37 1.46 4.59
CA LEU A 211 -1.35 1.11 5.62
C LEU A 211 -1.92 2.36 6.31
N ARG A 212 -1.06 3.31 6.68
CA ARG A 212 -1.49 4.58 7.30
C ARG A 212 -2.24 5.48 6.32
N PHE A 213 -1.85 5.51 5.04
CA PHE A 213 -2.62 6.17 3.99
C PHE A 213 -4.05 5.62 3.88
N LEU A 214 -4.21 4.29 3.84
CA LEU A 214 -5.52 3.65 3.76
C LEU A 214 -6.34 3.81 5.05
N ALA A 215 -5.70 3.88 6.21
CA ALA A 215 -6.38 4.25 7.46
C ALA A 215 -6.95 5.68 7.40
N TRP A 216 -6.22 6.64 6.82
CA TRP A 216 -6.74 7.97 6.58
C TRP A 216 -7.88 8.00 5.56
N MET A 217 -7.88 7.12 4.57
CA MET A 217 -9.03 6.95 3.66
C MET A 217 -10.28 6.55 4.43
N ASP A 218 -10.17 5.65 5.41
CA ASP A 218 -11.28 5.27 6.26
C ASP A 218 -11.76 6.45 7.12
N LEU A 219 -10.83 7.10 7.84
CA LEU A 219 -11.16 8.17 8.77
C LEU A 219 -11.75 9.43 8.11
N ARG A 220 -11.28 9.79 6.90
CA ARG A 220 -11.71 11.03 6.22
C ARG A 220 -12.80 10.83 5.19
N HIS A 221 -12.88 9.65 4.60
CA HIS A 221 -13.72 9.41 3.43
C HIS A 221 -14.65 8.20 3.55
N ASN A 222 -14.64 7.52 4.70
CA ASN A 222 -15.35 6.25 4.90
C ASN A 222 -14.89 5.17 3.92
N GLY A 223 -13.60 5.18 3.59
CA GLY A 223 -12.93 4.17 2.78
C GLY A 223 -12.87 4.51 1.28
N THR A 224 -12.05 3.73 0.57
CA THR A 224 -11.72 3.97 -0.84
C THR A 224 -12.93 3.93 -1.77
N ARG A 225 -13.85 2.97 -1.59
CA ARG A 225 -15.06 2.86 -2.44
C ARG A 225 -15.95 4.09 -2.31
N GLN A 226 -16.14 4.60 -1.10
CA GLN A 226 -16.95 5.80 -0.86
C GLN A 226 -16.28 7.04 -1.44
N TRP A 227 -14.96 7.14 -1.31
CA TRP A 227 -14.21 8.22 -1.95
C TRP A 227 -14.32 8.16 -3.49
N LEU A 228 -14.10 7.00 -4.10
CA LEU A 228 -14.23 6.78 -5.55
C LEU A 228 -15.65 7.12 -6.06
N ALA A 229 -16.68 6.74 -5.31
CA ALA A 229 -18.06 7.11 -5.61
C ALA A 229 -18.28 8.63 -5.57
N SER A 230 -17.67 9.32 -4.59
CA SER A 230 -17.75 10.80 -4.50
C SER A 230 -17.10 11.49 -5.70
N VAL A 231 -16.15 10.83 -6.36
CA VAL A 231 -15.55 11.27 -7.61
C VAL A 231 -16.13 10.53 -8.83
N GLY A 232 -17.35 10.02 -8.77
CA GLY A 232 -18.09 9.55 -9.96
C GLY A 232 -17.69 8.17 -10.50
N VAL A 233 -16.93 7.37 -9.74
CA VAL A 233 -16.74 5.94 -9.99
C VAL A 233 -17.74 5.18 -9.11
N ASP A 234 -18.93 4.96 -9.65
CA ASP A 234 -20.04 4.38 -8.90
C ASP A 234 -19.88 2.88 -8.61
N ALA A 235 -20.80 2.32 -7.83
CA ALA A 235 -20.81 0.91 -7.46
C ALA A 235 -20.86 -0.04 -8.69
N THR A 236 -21.52 0.37 -9.78
CA THR A 236 -21.60 -0.44 -11.01
C THR A 236 -20.22 -0.58 -11.64
N ARG A 237 -19.48 0.53 -11.74
CA ARG A 237 -18.11 0.54 -12.27
C ARG A 237 -17.14 -0.23 -11.37
N LEU A 238 -17.30 -0.13 -10.05
CA LEU A 238 -16.51 -0.92 -9.11
C LEU A 238 -16.77 -2.42 -9.26
N LEU A 239 -18.03 -2.84 -9.43
CA LEU A 239 -18.36 -4.25 -9.69
C LEU A 239 -17.81 -4.72 -11.04
N GLN A 240 -17.82 -3.87 -12.08
CA GLN A 240 -17.17 -4.18 -13.35
C GLN A 240 -15.67 -4.39 -13.15
N LEU A 241 -15.01 -3.52 -12.37
CA LEU A 241 -13.59 -3.62 -12.11
C LEU A 241 -13.24 -4.91 -11.35
N GLU A 242 -14.06 -5.27 -10.36
CA GLU A 242 -13.95 -6.56 -9.68
C GLU A 242 -14.03 -7.73 -10.68
N ASN A 243 -15.05 -7.75 -11.55
CA ASN A 243 -15.21 -8.82 -12.56
C ASN A 243 -14.09 -8.83 -13.62
N THR A 244 -13.44 -7.69 -13.85
CA THR A 244 -12.35 -7.54 -14.81
C THR A 244 -11.00 -7.99 -14.23
N LEU A 245 -10.76 -7.76 -12.94
CA LEU A 245 -9.46 -7.98 -12.31
C LEU A 245 -9.39 -9.17 -11.37
N LEU A 246 -10.52 -9.74 -10.95
CA LEU A 246 -10.57 -10.82 -9.98
C LEU A 246 -11.07 -12.13 -10.58
N GLU A 247 -10.54 -13.24 -10.05
CA GLU A 247 -11.00 -14.61 -10.29
C GLU A 247 -11.20 -15.33 -8.95
N ASP A 248 -12.00 -16.40 -8.97
CA ASP A 248 -12.23 -17.22 -7.77
C ASP A 248 -10.93 -17.86 -7.25
N ASP A 249 -10.76 -17.83 -5.94
CA ASP A 249 -9.62 -18.44 -5.25
C ASP A 249 -10.04 -19.68 -4.47
N MET A 250 -9.56 -20.85 -4.91
CA MET A 250 -9.95 -22.16 -4.35
C MET A 250 -9.31 -22.47 -2.98
N THR A 251 -8.67 -21.47 -2.38
CA THR A 251 -8.02 -21.55 -1.07
C THR A 251 -8.90 -20.96 0.03
N THR A 252 -8.59 -21.24 1.29
CA THR A 252 -9.32 -20.69 2.44
C THR A 252 -9.36 -19.16 2.40
N ALA A 253 -10.56 -18.60 2.58
CA ALA A 253 -10.75 -17.17 2.70
C ALA A 253 -10.02 -16.63 3.95
N SER A 254 -9.45 -15.44 3.81
CA SER A 254 -8.83 -14.70 4.91
C SER A 254 -9.66 -13.47 5.19
N THR A 255 -10.01 -13.26 6.45
CA THR A 255 -10.68 -12.06 6.94
C THR A 255 -9.63 -11.00 7.26
N GLN A 256 -9.98 -9.73 7.10
CA GLN A 256 -9.20 -8.59 7.60
C GLN A 256 -9.95 -7.92 8.75
N ILE A 257 -9.22 -7.61 9.83
CA ILE A 257 -9.70 -6.77 10.94
C ILE A 257 -8.76 -5.59 11.03
N LEU A 258 -9.26 -4.38 10.80
CA LEU A 258 -8.50 -3.15 10.90
C LEU A 258 -9.19 -2.20 11.86
N ARG A 259 -8.41 -1.56 12.72
CA ARG A 259 -8.82 -0.38 13.48
C ARG A 259 -7.79 0.71 13.35
N SER A 260 -8.26 1.95 13.34
CA SER A 260 -7.40 3.13 13.41
C SER A 260 -8.05 4.21 14.25
N VAL A 261 -7.23 5.02 14.91
CA VAL A 261 -7.68 6.09 15.79
C VAL A 261 -6.61 7.19 15.86
N VAL A 262 -7.04 8.44 15.99
CA VAL A 262 -6.16 9.56 16.34
C VAL A 262 -6.15 9.72 17.86
N LEU A 263 -4.97 9.75 18.46
CA LEU A 263 -4.74 9.90 19.89
C LEU A 263 -4.10 11.27 20.16
N PRO A 264 -4.50 12.01 21.21
CA PRO A 264 -3.99 13.35 21.48
C PRO A 264 -2.66 13.28 22.27
N ALA A 265 -1.71 12.53 21.73
CA ALA A 265 -0.34 12.38 22.23
C ALA A 265 0.60 12.27 21.03
N THR A 266 1.89 12.54 21.24
CA THR A 266 2.88 12.46 20.17
C THR A 266 3.05 11.01 19.69
N PRO A 267 3.49 10.78 18.44
CA PRO A 267 3.77 9.44 17.94
C PRO A 267 4.74 8.63 18.80
N ASP A 268 5.74 9.29 19.41
CA ASP A 268 6.71 8.63 20.30
C ASP A 268 6.07 8.21 21.62
N GLU A 269 5.17 9.02 22.20
CA GLU A 269 4.44 8.66 23.42
C GLU A 269 3.48 7.50 23.18
N VAL A 270 2.78 7.49 22.04
CA VAL A 270 1.92 6.37 21.66
C VAL A 270 2.76 5.12 21.42
N TRP A 271 3.86 5.24 20.67
CA TRP A 271 4.76 4.12 20.38
C TRP A 271 5.42 3.53 21.63
N ALA A 272 5.76 4.35 22.62
CA ALA A 272 6.29 3.86 23.90
C ALA A 272 5.32 2.90 24.64
N VAL A 273 4.02 3.01 24.37
CA VAL A 273 2.99 2.10 24.92
C VAL A 273 2.76 0.91 23.99
N VAL A 274 2.43 1.18 22.72
CA VAL A 274 1.98 0.12 21.82
C VAL A 274 3.13 -0.69 21.24
N GLY A 275 4.31 -0.08 21.07
CA GLY A 275 5.54 -0.69 20.54
C GLY A 275 6.30 -1.55 21.55
N ASP A 276 5.96 -1.48 22.85
CA ASP A 276 6.44 -2.44 23.86
C ASP A 276 5.77 -3.80 23.63
N THR A 277 6.43 -4.66 22.86
CA THR A 277 5.91 -5.96 22.48
C THR A 277 5.62 -6.86 23.68
N GLY A 278 6.34 -6.73 24.80
CA GLY A 278 6.04 -7.45 26.05
C GLY A 278 5.00 -6.77 26.93
N GLY A 279 4.71 -5.50 26.67
CA GLY A 279 3.80 -4.67 27.46
C GLY A 279 2.33 -4.69 27.02
N VAL A 280 1.91 -5.59 26.13
CA VAL A 280 0.57 -5.52 25.52
C VAL A 280 -0.60 -5.61 26.50
N HIS A 281 -0.42 -6.30 27.63
CA HIS A 281 -1.39 -6.37 28.73
C HIS A 281 -1.78 -4.99 29.30
N ARG A 282 -0.96 -3.97 29.10
CA ARG A 282 -1.24 -2.59 29.57
C ARG A 282 -2.38 -1.92 28.81
N TRP A 283 -2.62 -2.33 27.57
CA TRP A 283 -3.57 -1.65 26.68
C TRP A 283 -4.52 -2.58 25.91
N ILE A 284 -4.29 -3.89 25.89
CA ILE A 284 -5.23 -4.87 25.34
C ILE A 284 -6.01 -5.52 26.50
N PRO A 285 -7.30 -5.20 26.68
CA PRO A 285 -8.12 -5.83 27.71
C PRO A 285 -8.24 -7.35 27.48
N GLY A 286 -8.34 -8.12 28.57
CA GLY A 286 -8.41 -9.58 28.53
C GLY A 286 -7.06 -10.30 28.64
N ILE A 287 -5.95 -9.56 28.60
CA ILE A 287 -4.59 -10.07 28.85
C ILE A 287 -4.16 -9.62 30.25
N ASP A 288 -3.98 -10.58 31.15
CA ASP A 288 -3.52 -10.36 32.54
C ASP A 288 -2.03 -9.98 32.58
N SER A 289 -1.20 -10.72 31.84
CA SER A 289 0.23 -10.48 31.77
C SER A 289 0.82 -10.85 30.42
N SER A 290 1.95 -10.24 30.06
CA SER A 290 2.69 -10.61 28.86
C SER A 290 4.19 -10.43 29.06
N SER A 291 4.97 -11.24 28.34
CA SER A 291 6.43 -11.21 28.33
C SER A 291 6.96 -11.66 26.98
N VAL A 292 8.21 -11.30 26.68
CA VAL A 292 8.90 -11.67 25.43
C VAL A 292 10.19 -12.41 25.78
N ASP A 293 10.41 -13.54 25.15
CA ASP A 293 11.67 -14.29 25.15
C ASP A 293 12.13 -14.50 23.70
N GLY A 294 13.26 -13.87 23.34
CA GLY A 294 13.71 -13.78 21.96
C GLY A 294 12.67 -13.13 21.05
N GLU A 295 12.19 -13.88 20.07
CA GLU A 295 11.16 -13.43 19.12
C GLU A 295 9.74 -13.84 19.55
N VAL A 296 9.57 -14.57 20.65
CA VAL A 296 8.27 -15.11 21.05
C VAL A 296 7.71 -14.30 22.21
N ARG A 297 6.54 -13.71 21.98
CA ARG A 297 5.67 -13.14 23.00
C ARG A 297 4.78 -14.24 23.58
N THR A 298 4.73 -14.32 24.91
CA THR A 298 3.71 -15.08 25.63
C THR A 298 2.74 -14.10 26.26
N ALA A 299 1.45 -14.23 25.95
CA ALA A 299 0.36 -13.48 26.56
C ALA A 299 -0.51 -14.43 27.40
N ILE A 300 -0.75 -14.10 28.66
CA ILE A 300 -1.61 -14.85 29.57
C ILE A 300 -2.95 -14.12 29.64
N PHE A 301 -4.02 -14.79 29.24
CA PHE A 301 -5.38 -14.26 29.34
C PHE A 301 -5.87 -14.24 30.79
N ASP A 302 -6.93 -13.49 31.05
CA ASP A 302 -7.55 -13.39 32.39
C ASP A 302 -8.01 -14.74 32.99
N ASP A 303 -8.28 -15.74 32.13
CA ASP A 303 -8.62 -17.10 32.55
C ASP A 303 -7.40 -17.99 32.82
N GLY A 304 -6.19 -17.45 32.69
CA GLY A 304 -4.90 -18.12 32.88
C GLY A 304 -4.41 -18.90 31.65
N SER A 305 -5.15 -18.92 30.54
CA SER A 305 -4.71 -19.60 29.33
C SER A 305 -3.58 -18.82 28.62
N PRO A 306 -2.54 -19.51 28.09
CA PRO A 306 -1.48 -18.85 27.34
C PRO A 306 -1.76 -18.79 25.84
N ALA A 307 -1.40 -17.69 25.20
CA ALA A 307 -1.15 -17.60 23.76
C ALA A 307 0.31 -17.26 23.48
N HIS A 308 0.84 -17.84 22.41
CA HIS A 308 2.19 -17.60 21.92
C HIS A 308 2.12 -16.93 20.55
N GLU A 309 2.88 -15.85 20.40
CA GLU A 309 2.94 -15.07 19.17
C GLU A 309 4.40 -14.83 18.82
N ARG A 310 4.76 -14.94 17.54
CA ARG A 310 6.09 -14.57 17.05
C ARG A 310 6.08 -13.13 16.60
N ILE A 311 6.99 -12.31 17.12
CA ILE A 311 7.32 -10.99 16.59
C ILE A 311 8.16 -11.23 15.33
N VAL A 312 7.58 -10.91 14.17
CA VAL A 312 8.17 -11.16 12.84
C VAL A 312 9.10 -10.02 12.44
N GLU A 313 8.73 -8.80 12.76
CA GLU A 313 9.46 -7.58 12.44
C GLU A 313 9.14 -6.53 13.50
N HIS A 314 10.13 -5.73 13.91
CA HIS A 314 9.97 -4.63 14.84
C HIS A 314 10.96 -3.52 14.47
N ASP A 315 10.46 -2.32 14.24
CA ASP A 315 11.24 -1.14 13.86
C ASP A 315 10.74 0.07 14.66
N ASP A 316 11.51 0.43 15.70
CA ASP A 316 11.24 1.60 16.53
C ASP A 316 11.33 2.92 15.77
N ALA A 317 12.25 3.03 14.80
CA ALA A 317 12.45 4.27 14.05
C ALA A 317 11.26 4.55 13.13
N ARG A 318 10.64 3.50 12.58
CA ARG A 318 9.43 3.58 11.76
C ARG A 318 8.13 3.39 12.53
N ARG A 319 8.24 3.15 13.85
CA ARG A 319 7.12 2.92 14.77
C ARG A 319 6.15 1.87 14.21
N THR A 320 6.68 0.71 13.81
CA THR A 320 5.87 -0.40 13.33
C THR A 320 6.42 -1.75 13.76
N TYR A 321 5.53 -2.71 14.01
CA TYR A 321 5.91 -4.10 14.20
C TYR A 321 4.82 -5.04 13.69
N THR A 322 5.22 -6.23 13.27
CA THR A 322 4.34 -7.30 12.78
C THR A 322 4.54 -8.56 13.62
N TYR A 323 3.46 -9.26 13.91
CA TYR A 323 3.48 -10.50 14.69
C TYR A 323 2.49 -11.54 14.14
N SER A 324 2.79 -12.82 14.35
CA SER A 324 1.96 -13.95 13.93
C SER A 324 1.55 -14.82 15.12
N TYR A 325 0.34 -15.36 15.09
CA TYR A 325 -0.14 -16.28 16.12
C TYR A 325 0.47 -17.67 15.91
N LEU A 326 1.03 -18.27 16.96
CA LEU A 326 1.60 -19.63 16.90
C LEU A 326 0.60 -20.65 17.42
N ASP A 327 0.11 -20.42 18.63
CA ASP A 327 -0.87 -21.26 19.31
C ASP A 327 -1.49 -20.52 20.51
N GLY A 328 -2.60 -21.05 21.03
CA GLY A 328 -3.29 -20.54 22.20
C GLY A 328 -4.78 -20.90 22.21
N PRO A 329 -5.60 -20.28 23.08
CA PRO A 329 -7.00 -20.63 23.28
C PRO A 329 -7.93 -20.20 22.12
N ILE A 330 -7.52 -19.20 21.33
CA ILE A 330 -8.31 -18.70 20.20
C ILE A 330 -7.94 -19.52 18.95
N PRO A 331 -8.89 -20.17 18.26
CA PRO A 331 -8.62 -21.00 17.09
C PRO A 331 -8.42 -20.12 15.85
N LEU A 332 -7.22 -19.58 15.70
CA LEU A 332 -6.80 -18.69 14.61
C LEU A 332 -5.84 -19.42 13.67
N ASP A 333 -6.17 -19.45 12.39
CA ASP A 333 -5.27 -19.91 11.33
C ASP A 333 -4.74 -18.74 10.51
N ALA A 334 -3.51 -18.85 10.00
CA ALA A 334 -2.88 -17.85 9.13
C ALA A 334 -2.94 -16.41 9.68
N TYR A 335 -2.96 -16.25 11.01
CA TYR A 335 -3.06 -14.95 11.66
C TYR A 335 -1.74 -14.20 11.60
N GLU A 336 -1.81 -12.98 11.08
CA GLU A 336 -0.73 -12.01 11.11
C GLU A 336 -1.33 -10.63 11.38
N SER A 337 -0.69 -9.87 12.25
CA SER A 337 -1.12 -8.53 12.62
C SER A 337 0.03 -7.54 12.62
N THR A 338 -0.23 -6.34 12.15
CA THR A 338 0.72 -5.22 12.08
C THR A 338 0.16 -4.05 12.87
N ILE A 339 1.01 -3.45 13.69
CA ILE A 339 0.78 -2.17 14.36
C ILE A 339 1.70 -1.13 13.74
N THR A 340 1.18 0.07 13.52
CA THR A 340 1.99 1.22 13.12
C THR A 340 1.44 2.53 13.71
N VAL A 341 2.35 3.42 14.07
CA VAL A 341 2.04 4.76 14.58
C VAL A 341 2.65 5.82 13.66
N GLY A 342 1.82 6.76 13.20
CA GLY A 342 2.22 7.95 12.47
C GLY A 342 1.81 9.23 13.19
N PRO A 343 2.31 10.39 12.77
CA PRO A 343 1.74 11.66 13.20
C PRO A 343 0.33 11.85 12.66
N GLU A 344 -0.46 12.62 13.39
CA GLU A 344 -1.68 13.22 12.87
C GLU A 344 -1.35 14.19 11.72
N LEU A 345 -2.24 14.32 10.73
CA LEU A 345 -1.98 15.16 9.56
C LEU A 345 -2.14 16.66 9.84
N ASP A 346 -3.18 17.03 10.59
CA ASP A 346 -3.61 18.43 10.78
C ASP A 346 -3.44 18.88 12.25
N GLY A 347 -2.67 18.14 13.04
CA GLY A 347 -2.51 18.35 14.48
C GLY A 347 -1.22 17.75 15.01
N ASP A 348 -1.05 17.83 16.33
CA ASP A 348 0.14 17.36 17.05
C ASP A 348 -0.06 15.96 17.67
N GLY A 349 -1.16 15.29 17.33
CA GLY A 349 -1.48 13.95 17.80
C GLY A 349 -0.78 12.83 17.01
N ALA A 350 -1.25 11.60 17.21
CA ALA A 350 -0.74 10.41 16.56
C ALA A 350 -1.87 9.58 15.95
N LEU A 351 -1.69 9.14 14.71
CA LEU A 351 -2.49 8.08 14.10
C LEU A 351 -1.93 6.72 14.57
N PHE A 352 -2.74 5.95 15.28
CA PHE A 352 -2.51 4.54 15.54
C PHE A 352 -3.30 3.70 14.53
N VAL A 353 -2.67 2.67 13.96
CA VAL A 353 -3.30 1.69 13.06
C VAL A 353 -2.94 0.28 13.51
N TRP A 354 -3.95 -0.59 13.61
CA TRP A 354 -3.82 -1.99 13.97
C TRP A 354 -4.58 -2.84 12.96
N ASN A 355 -3.86 -3.66 12.18
CA ASN A 355 -4.43 -4.42 11.07
C ASN A 355 -4.02 -5.88 11.14
N ALA A 356 -4.98 -6.79 11.20
CA ALA A 356 -4.78 -8.22 11.10
C ALA A 356 -5.44 -8.84 9.87
N THR A 357 -4.83 -9.93 9.41
CA THR A 357 -5.43 -10.90 8.50
C THR A 357 -5.46 -12.26 9.19
N LEU A 358 -6.58 -13.00 9.09
CA LEU A 358 -6.74 -14.31 9.73
C LEU A 358 -7.78 -15.19 9.03
N SER A 359 -7.72 -16.50 9.23
CA SER A 359 -8.78 -17.44 8.89
C SER A 359 -9.36 -18.03 10.16
N ALA A 360 -10.67 -17.88 10.35
CA ALA A 360 -11.40 -18.42 11.50
C ALA A 360 -12.92 -18.50 11.20
N THR A 361 -13.71 -19.08 12.12
CA THR A 361 -15.18 -19.06 11.99
C THR A 361 -15.72 -17.64 12.23
N PRO A 362 -16.93 -17.31 11.73
CA PRO A 362 -17.52 -15.98 11.94
C PRO A 362 -17.65 -15.57 13.41
N GLU A 363 -17.90 -16.53 14.30
CA GLU A 363 -17.99 -16.28 15.74
C GLU A 363 -16.63 -15.88 16.33
N VAL A 364 -15.55 -16.52 15.89
CA VAL A 364 -14.18 -16.21 16.30
C VAL A 364 -13.76 -14.85 15.73
N VAL A 365 -14.07 -14.56 14.47
CA VAL A 365 -13.83 -13.23 13.87
C VAL A 365 -14.48 -12.14 14.72
N THR A 366 -15.77 -12.30 15.06
CA THR A 366 -16.53 -11.34 15.88
C THR A 366 -15.87 -11.13 17.25
N ALA A 367 -15.35 -12.20 17.87
CA ALA A 367 -14.65 -12.10 19.14
C ALA A 367 -13.33 -11.31 19.02
N VAL A 368 -12.55 -11.54 17.95
CA VAL A 368 -11.31 -10.80 17.69
C VAL A 368 -11.61 -9.33 17.38
N GLU A 369 -12.67 -9.01 16.64
CA GLU A 369 -13.11 -7.63 16.43
C GLU A 369 -13.39 -6.92 17.75
N GLY A 370 -14.10 -7.58 18.67
CA GLY A 370 -14.38 -7.06 20.01
C GLY A 370 -13.10 -6.78 20.82
N LEU A 371 -12.07 -7.62 20.70
CA LEU A 371 -10.76 -7.39 21.33
C LEU A 371 -10.07 -6.16 20.74
N TYR A 372 -10.12 -5.99 19.42
CA TYR A 372 -9.55 -4.82 18.74
C TYR A 372 -10.27 -3.53 19.17
N ASP A 373 -11.60 -3.55 19.22
CA ASP A 373 -12.42 -2.42 19.67
C ASP A 373 -12.12 -2.05 21.14
N ALA A 374 -12.00 -3.03 22.01
CA ALA A 374 -11.65 -2.83 23.41
C ALA A 374 -10.24 -2.24 23.57
N GLY A 375 -9.26 -2.69 22.78
CA GLY A 375 -7.91 -2.14 22.77
C GLY A 375 -7.87 -0.67 22.33
N ILE A 376 -8.60 -0.31 21.28
CA ILE A 376 -8.73 1.08 20.83
C ILE A 376 -9.36 1.96 21.92
N ALA A 377 -10.45 1.51 22.52
CA ALA A 377 -11.11 2.24 23.60
C ALA A 377 -10.15 2.45 24.79
N ARG A 378 -9.36 1.44 25.14
CA ARG A 378 -8.37 1.52 26.22
C ARG A 378 -7.24 2.51 25.89
N LEU A 379 -6.72 2.52 24.67
CA LEU A 379 -5.72 3.51 24.24
C LEU A 379 -6.28 4.94 24.34
N GLN A 380 -7.53 5.16 23.94
CA GLN A 380 -8.19 6.46 24.08
C GLN A 380 -8.35 6.89 25.54
N GLU A 381 -8.43 5.97 26.50
CA GLU A 381 -8.42 6.30 27.93
C GLU A 381 -7.02 6.62 28.46
N ILE A 382 -6.00 5.92 27.96
CA ILE A 382 -4.61 6.12 28.38
C ILE A 382 -4.10 7.52 27.99
N PHE A 383 -4.46 7.98 26.78
CA PHE A 383 -4.00 9.25 26.23
C PHE A 383 -5.02 10.38 26.36
N ARG A 384 -6.02 10.26 27.24
CA ARG A 384 -7.14 11.19 27.34
C ARG A 384 -6.82 12.50 28.05
#